data_AF-A0A3B8VCP1-F1
#
_entry.id   AF-A0A3B8VCP1-F1
#
_cell.length_a   1.000
_cell.length_b   1.000
_cell.length_c   1.000
_cell.angle_alpha   90.00
_cell.angle_beta   90.00
_cell.angle_gamma   90.00
#
_symmetry.space_group_name_H-M   'P 1'
#
loop_
_entity.id
_entity.type
_entity.pdbx_description
1 polymer ?
#
loop_
_entity_poly.entity_id
_entity_poly.type
_entity_poly.pdbx_seq_one_letter_code
_entity_poly.pdbx_strand_id
1 'polypeptide(L)'
;SFTENGGGENIRQRQALAVSEDGVHFEKLGVVIGENDLPEGYSPCDFRDPKMWKKDDAFYCVVAAKKIGGKGRILLYTSEDLKKWRFVGDLFGKDSKGEMIECPDYIEDKGLLLCCEQFQPAEGKTHLNIHTARYYTGTLDYATGRFTA
;
A
#
# COMPACT_ATOMS: atom_id res chain seq x y z
N SER A 1 18.66 21.29 -12.70
CA SER A 1 18.75 21.43 -11.23
C SER A 1 17.73 20.49 -10.61
N PHE A 2 18.16 19.63 -9.69
CA PHE A 2 17.22 18.86 -8.86
C PHE A 2 16.87 19.74 -7.66
N THR A 3 15.60 20.11 -7.54
CA THR A 3 15.09 20.80 -6.35
C THR A 3 14.50 19.71 -5.47
N GLU A 4 15.04 19.56 -4.27
CA GLU A 4 14.46 18.68 -3.25
C GLU A 4 13.04 19.20 -2.93
N ASN A 5 12.03 18.35 -3.12
CA ASN A 5 10.69 18.65 -2.62
C ASN A 5 10.73 18.47 -1.10
N GLY A 6 10.69 19.58 -0.35
CA GLY A 6 10.86 19.63 1.11
C GLY A 6 9.74 19.00 1.94
N GLY A 7 9.00 18.01 1.41
CA GLY A 7 7.86 17.43 2.12
C GLY A 7 6.62 18.33 2.11
N GLY A 8 5.53 17.86 2.75
CA GLY A 8 4.39 18.69 3.13
C GLY A 8 3.09 18.44 2.34
N GLU A 9 2.06 19.22 2.66
CA GLU A 9 0.68 19.05 2.17
C GLU A 9 0.50 19.22 0.64
N ASN A 10 1.53 19.69 -0.05
CA ASN A 10 1.55 19.85 -1.51
C ASN A 10 2.12 18.63 -2.25
N ILE A 11 2.66 17.63 -1.53
CA ILE A 11 3.14 16.40 -2.16
C ILE A 11 1.95 15.49 -2.45
N ARG A 12 1.96 14.89 -3.64
CA ARG A 12 0.98 13.88 -4.06
C ARG A 12 1.74 12.62 -4.44
N GLN A 13 1.54 11.55 -3.68
CA GLN A 13 2.03 10.23 -4.01
C GLN A 13 0.99 9.51 -4.86
N ARG A 14 1.43 8.90 -5.96
CA ARG A 14 0.59 8.32 -7.00
C ARG A 14 1.26 7.05 -7.52
N GLN A 15 0.47 6.04 -7.85
CA GLN A 15 1.00 4.75 -8.29
C GLN A 15 1.05 4.73 -9.82
N ALA A 16 2.25 4.52 -10.36
CA ALA A 16 2.50 4.54 -11.79
C ALA A 16 2.89 3.15 -12.31
N LEU A 17 2.57 2.89 -13.58
CA LEU A 17 2.88 1.64 -14.26
C LEU A 17 4.00 1.85 -15.28
N ALA A 18 4.90 0.88 -15.36
CA ALA A 18 5.88 0.76 -16.43
C ALA A 18 5.91 -0.69 -16.93
N VAL A 19 6.22 -0.88 -18.21
CA VAL A 19 6.29 -2.19 -18.86
C VAL A 19 7.65 -2.38 -19.50
N SER A 20 8.09 -3.63 -19.56
CA SER A 20 9.36 -4.03 -20.16
C SER A 20 9.22 -5.42 -20.77
N GLU A 21 9.82 -5.62 -21.93
CA GLU A 21 9.92 -6.93 -22.58
C GLU A 21 11.21 -7.68 -22.20
N ASP A 22 12.26 -6.95 -21.81
CA ASP A 22 13.60 -7.49 -21.56
C ASP A 22 14.09 -7.34 -20.11
N GLY A 23 13.33 -6.66 -19.25
CA GLY A 23 13.69 -6.35 -17.87
C GLY A 23 14.79 -5.30 -17.72
N VAL A 24 15.22 -4.67 -18.81
CA VAL A 24 16.30 -3.68 -18.85
C VAL A 24 15.77 -2.32 -19.29
N HIS A 25 14.95 -2.28 -20.34
CA HIS A 25 14.35 -1.07 -20.87
C HIS A 25 12.87 -0.99 -20.48
N PHE A 26 12.46 0.14 -19.91
CA PHE A 26 11.10 0.33 -19.39
C PHE A 26 10.40 1.50 -20.07
N GLU A 27 9.22 1.23 -20.62
CA GLU A 27 8.28 2.26 -21.06
C GLU A 27 7.39 2.67 -19.88
N LYS A 28 7.35 3.97 -19.59
CA LYS A 28 6.48 4.52 -18.54
C LYS A 28 5.08 4.76 -19.11
N LEU A 29 4.08 4.06 -18.59
CA LEU A 29 2.68 4.20 -19.01
C LEU A 29 1.90 5.26 -18.23
N GLY A 30 2.51 5.82 -17.18
CA GLY A 30 1.93 6.90 -16.38
C GLY A 30 1.22 6.41 -15.11
N VAL A 31 0.45 7.30 -14.49
CA VAL A 31 -0.27 7.04 -13.24
C VAL A 31 -1.52 6.19 -13.52
N VAL A 32 -1.70 5.12 -12.75
CA VAL A 32 -2.84 4.19 -12.85
C VAL A 32 -3.67 4.11 -11.57
N ILE A 33 -3.13 4.56 -10.42
CA ILE A 33 -3.89 4.79 -9.19
C ILE A 33 -3.47 6.15 -8.64
N GLY A 34 -4.35 7.14 -8.77
CA GLY A 34 -4.13 8.53 -8.38
C GLY A 34 -4.95 8.96 -7.18
N GLU A 35 -4.92 10.27 -6.90
CA GLU A 35 -5.67 10.89 -5.81
C GLU A 35 -7.19 10.72 -5.93
N ASN A 36 -7.71 10.65 -7.16
CA ASN A 36 -9.13 10.45 -7.44
C ASN A 36 -9.59 9.00 -7.18
N ASP A 37 -8.64 8.07 -7.06
CA ASP A 37 -8.91 6.65 -6.79
C ASP A 37 -8.79 6.33 -5.28
N LEU A 38 -8.41 7.32 -4.46
CA LEU A 38 -8.42 7.18 -3.01
C LEU A 38 -9.86 7.21 -2.48
N PRO A 39 -10.24 6.28 -1.59
CA PRO A 39 -11.51 6.40 -0.88
C PRO A 39 -11.50 7.63 0.04
N GLU A 40 -12.70 8.11 0.39
CA GLU A 40 -12.85 9.29 1.23
C GLU A 40 -12.12 9.16 2.58
N GLY A 41 -11.52 10.27 3.02
CA GLY A 41 -10.82 10.36 4.30
C GLY A 41 -9.40 9.79 4.31
N TYR A 42 -8.80 9.55 3.14
CA TYR A 42 -7.38 9.20 3.02
C TYR A 42 -6.56 10.35 2.44
N SER A 43 -5.33 10.49 2.92
CA SER A 43 -4.42 11.55 2.48
C SER A 43 -3.72 11.15 1.18
N PRO A 44 -3.71 12.02 0.15
CA PRO A 44 -2.93 11.77 -1.06
C PRO A 44 -1.43 12.05 -0.89
N CYS A 45 -1.01 12.59 0.27
CA CYS A 45 0.39 12.86 0.58
C CYS A 45 1.14 11.60 1.05
N ASP A 46 0.40 10.66 1.65
CA ASP A 46 0.90 9.39 2.18
C ASP A 46 0.11 8.25 1.55
N PHE A 47 0.51 7.87 0.35
CA PHE A 47 -0.13 6.84 -0.46
C PHE A 47 0.91 6.21 -1.39
N ARG A 48 1.50 5.07 -1.03
CA ARG A 48 2.72 4.55 -1.68
C ARG A 48 2.92 3.05 -1.51
N ASP A 49 4.01 2.59 -2.12
CA ASP A 49 4.55 1.24 -2.04
C ASP A 49 3.55 0.17 -2.52
N PRO A 50 3.18 0.19 -3.81
CA PRO A 50 2.23 -0.76 -4.36
C PRO A 50 2.87 -2.14 -4.51
N LYS A 51 2.20 -3.17 -3.99
CA LYS A 51 2.48 -4.58 -4.31
C LYS A 51 1.30 -5.15 -5.06
N MET A 52 1.54 -5.60 -6.29
CA MET A 52 0.52 -6.25 -7.12
C MET A 52 0.76 -7.76 -7.29
N TRP A 53 -0.31 -8.48 -7.61
CA TRP A 53 -0.28 -9.88 -8.02
C TRP A 53 -1.51 -10.20 -8.88
N LYS A 54 -1.47 -11.33 -9.58
CA LYS A 54 -2.63 -11.86 -10.32
C LYS A 54 -3.25 -12.99 -9.51
N LYS A 55 -4.58 -13.00 -9.43
CA LYS A 55 -5.36 -14.12 -8.89
C LYS A 55 -6.55 -14.35 -9.81
N ASP A 56 -6.70 -15.59 -10.26
CA ASP A 56 -7.70 -15.99 -11.25
C ASP A 56 -7.63 -15.06 -12.49
N ASP A 57 -8.75 -14.45 -12.89
CA ASP A 57 -8.84 -13.55 -14.04
C ASP A 57 -8.63 -12.07 -13.69
N ALA A 58 -8.27 -11.76 -12.44
CA ALA A 58 -8.10 -10.39 -11.97
C ALA A 58 -6.70 -10.12 -11.41
N PHE A 59 -6.33 -8.84 -11.41
CA PHE A 59 -5.17 -8.32 -10.71
C PHE A 59 -5.60 -7.64 -9.42
N TYR A 60 -4.74 -7.76 -8.42
CA TYR A 60 -4.92 -7.14 -7.12
C TYR A 60 -3.68 -6.36 -6.74
N CYS A 61 -3.86 -5.31 -5.95
CA CYS A 61 -2.77 -4.49 -5.45
C CYS A 61 -3.06 -4.03 -4.03
N VAL A 62 -2.12 -4.27 -3.12
CA VAL A 62 -2.08 -3.59 -1.82
C VAL A 62 -1.23 -2.33 -1.94
N VAL A 63 -1.69 -1.25 -1.31
CA VAL A 63 -0.98 0.03 -1.28
C VAL A 63 -1.08 0.59 0.15
N ALA A 64 0.01 1.12 0.67
CA ALA A 64 -0.01 1.79 1.96
C ALA A 64 -0.65 3.17 1.81
N ALA A 65 -1.51 3.54 2.76
CA ALA A 65 -2.19 4.83 2.78
C ALA A 65 -2.32 5.37 4.21
N LYS A 66 -2.38 6.69 4.38
CA LYS A 66 -2.66 7.31 5.68
C LYS A 66 -4.08 7.84 5.76
N LYS A 67 -4.78 7.57 6.87
CA LYS A 67 -6.09 8.17 7.15
C LYS A 67 -5.91 9.65 7.55
N ILE A 68 -6.74 10.55 7.05
CA ILE A 68 -6.73 11.96 7.46
C ILE A 68 -7.06 12.04 8.95
N GLY A 69 -6.20 12.69 9.73
CA GLY A 69 -6.32 12.76 11.19
C GLY A 69 -6.04 11.44 11.92
N GLY A 70 -5.57 10.40 11.22
CA GLY A 70 -5.22 9.10 11.77
C GLY A 70 -3.84 8.63 11.33
N LYS A 71 -3.63 7.32 11.37
CA LYS A 71 -2.34 6.67 11.08
C LYS A 71 -2.38 5.85 9.79
N GLY A 72 -1.31 5.10 9.53
CA GLY A 72 -1.15 4.25 8.36
C GLY A 72 -2.11 3.07 8.33
N ARG A 73 -2.52 2.69 7.12
CA ARG A 73 -3.39 1.56 6.77
C ARG A 73 -2.94 0.95 5.45
N ILE A 74 -3.50 -0.21 5.10
CA ILE A 74 -3.24 -0.87 3.83
C ILE A 74 -4.57 -1.00 3.09
N LEU A 75 -4.60 -0.52 1.85
CA LEU A 75 -5.76 -0.55 0.97
C LEU A 75 -5.59 -1.64 -0.08
N LEU A 76 -6.68 -2.34 -0.42
CA LEU A 76 -6.76 -3.28 -1.52
C LEU A 76 -7.45 -2.62 -2.72
N TYR A 77 -6.84 -2.78 -3.88
CA TYR A 77 -7.39 -2.43 -5.18
C TYR A 77 -7.46 -3.66 -6.08
N THR A 78 -8.34 -3.63 -7.08
CA THR A 78 -8.46 -4.67 -8.12
C THR A 78 -8.55 -4.07 -9.51
N SER A 79 -8.06 -4.78 -10.51
CA SER A 79 -8.09 -4.39 -11.92
C SER A 79 -8.21 -5.62 -12.83
N GLU A 80 -8.88 -5.48 -13.96
CA GLU A 80 -8.91 -6.51 -15.01
C GLU A 80 -7.79 -6.30 -16.06
N ASP A 81 -7.26 -5.08 -16.17
CA ASP A 81 -6.41 -4.64 -17.29
C ASP A 81 -5.10 -3.95 -16.88
N LEU A 82 -4.79 -3.90 -15.59
CA LEU A 82 -3.66 -3.20 -14.96
C LEU A 82 -3.68 -1.67 -15.05
N LYS A 83 -4.63 -1.09 -15.79
CA LYS A 83 -4.69 0.34 -16.10
C LYS A 83 -5.78 1.04 -15.30
N LYS A 84 -6.93 0.39 -15.13
CA LYS A 84 -8.06 0.89 -14.36
C LYS A 84 -8.19 0.10 -13.08
N TRP A 85 -7.98 0.77 -11.95
CA TRP A 85 -8.06 0.16 -10.64
C TRP A 85 -9.30 0.62 -9.89
N ARG A 86 -9.93 -0.31 -9.16
CA ARG A 86 -11.07 -0.03 -8.30
C ARG A 86 -10.69 -0.36 -6.86
N PHE A 87 -11.00 0.56 -5.95
CA PHE A 87 -10.88 0.31 -4.52
C PHE A 87 -11.80 -0.85 -4.08
N VAL A 88 -11.25 -1.80 -3.32
CA VAL A 88 -11.98 -2.96 -2.77
C VAL A 88 -12.25 -2.77 -1.29
N GLY A 89 -11.21 -2.48 -0.50
CA GLY A 89 -11.35 -2.39 0.95
C GLY A 89 -10.08 -1.99 1.67
N ASP A 90 -10.24 -1.64 2.95
CA ASP A 90 -9.16 -1.43 3.91
C ASP A 90 -8.91 -2.76 4.64
N LEU A 91 -7.69 -3.28 4.58
CA LEU A 91 -7.37 -4.64 5.04
C LEU A 91 -7.79 -4.87 6.49
N PHE A 92 -7.46 -3.94 7.38
CA PHE A 92 -7.69 -4.10 8.81
C PHE A 92 -8.82 -3.22 9.34
N GLY A 93 -9.21 -2.17 8.63
CA GLY A 93 -10.26 -1.25 9.05
C GLY A 93 -9.89 -0.37 10.24
N LYS A 94 -8.64 -0.45 10.69
CA LYS A 94 -8.10 0.22 11.87
C LYS A 94 -6.69 0.70 11.59
N ASP A 95 -6.30 1.69 12.37
CA ASP A 95 -4.99 2.32 12.30
C ASP A 95 -3.87 1.36 12.72
N SER A 96 -2.70 1.55 12.10
CA SER A 96 -1.44 0.96 12.55
C SER A 96 -1.12 1.34 13.99
N LYS A 97 -0.21 0.60 14.62
CA LYS A 97 0.33 1.00 15.93
C LYS A 97 1.30 2.19 15.80
N GLY A 98 2.03 2.25 14.68
CA GLY A 98 2.88 3.38 14.31
C GLY A 98 2.13 4.54 13.67
N GLU A 99 2.86 5.52 13.14
CA GLU A 99 2.31 6.71 12.47
C GLU A 99 1.98 6.51 10.99
N MET A 100 2.65 5.56 10.35
CA MET A 100 2.44 5.17 8.95
C MET A 100 2.79 3.69 8.77
N ILE A 101 2.28 3.10 7.68
CA ILE A 101 2.69 1.79 7.19
C ILE A 101 3.44 2.00 5.87
N GLU A 102 4.52 1.25 5.65
CA GLU A 102 5.27 1.23 4.39
C GLU A 102 5.51 -0.20 3.91
N CYS A 103 5.84 -0.33 2.63
CA CYS A 103 6.22 -1.59 1.99
C CYS A 103 5.27 -2.77 2.31
N PRO A 104 3.94 -2.64 2.13
CA PRO A 104 3.05 -3.78 2.30
C PRO A 104 3.38 -4.84 1.25
N ASP A 105 3.54 -6.09 1.69
CA ASP A 105 3.73 -7.23 0.81
C ASP A 105 2.77 -8.35 1.19
N TYR A 106 2.07 -8.92 0.21
CA TYR A 106 1.16 -10.03 0.43
C TYR A 106 1.56 -11.22 -0.44
N ILE A 107 1.77 -12.35 0.24
CA ILE A 107 2.15 -13.64 -0.33
C ILE A 107 0.97 -14.59 -0.11
N GLU A 108 0.09 -14.65 -1.12
CA GLU A 108 -1.21 -15.34 -1.07
C GLU A 108 -1.08 -16.83 -0.71
N ASP A 109 -0.17 -17.54 -1.37
CA ASP A 109 0.05 -18.99 -1.19
C ASP A 109 0.52 -19.36 0.21
N LYS A 110 1.03 -18.38 0.98
CA LYS A 110 1.46 -18.55 2.38
C LYS A 110 0.51 -17.89 3.38
N GLY A 111 -0.52 -17.18 2.91
CA GLY A 111 -1.35 -16.35 3.76
C GLY A 111 -0.54 -15.33 4.56
N LEU A 112 0.57 -14.82 4.00
CA LEU A 112 1.52 -13.99 4.74
C LEU A 112 1.44 -12.54 4.26
N LEU A 113 1.08 -11.63 5.17
CA LEU A 113 1.13 -10.19 4.96
C LEU A 113 2.30 -9.60 5.74
N LEU A 114 3.19 -8.88 5.08
CA LEU A 114 4.30 -8.15 5.67
C LEU A 114 4.10 -6.65 5.51
N CYS A 115 4.64 -5.87 6.44
CA CYS A 115 4.68 -4.41 6.34
C CYS A 115 5.70 -3.79 7.29
N CYS A 116 6.02 -2.53 7.08
CA CYS A 116 6.90 -1.73 7.95
C CYS A 116 6.08 -0.65 8.66
N GLU A 117 5.87 -0.78 9.98
CA GLU A 117 5.24 0.27 10.79
C GLU A 117 6.27 1.32 11.18
N GLN A 118 6.03 2.57 10.77
CA GLN A 118 6.91 3.69 11.11
C GLN A 118 6.61 4.24 12.51
N PHE A 119 7.66 4.53 13.30
CA PHE A 119 7.54 5.20 14.61
C PHE A 119 6.58 4.49 15.56
N GLN A 120 6.52 3.16 15.47
CA GLN A 120 5.74 2.41 16.41
C GLN A 120 6.39 2.46 17.80
N PRO A 121 5.63 2.72 18.87
CA PRO A 121 6.11 2.54 20.23
C PRO A 121 6.62 1.13 20.49
N ALA A 122 7.70 1.02 21.27
CA ALA A 122 8.20 -0.25 21.74
C ALA A 122 7.16 -0.99 22.59
N GLU A 123 7.13 -2.32 22.48
CA GLU A 123 6.26 -3.18 23.29
C GLU A 123 7.13 -4.09 24.15
N GLY A 124 7.38 -3.65 25.39
CA GLY A 124 8.31 -4.33 26.29
C GLY A 124 9.74 -4.36 25.70
N LYS A 125 10.22 -5.56 25.37
CA LYS A 125 11.54 -5.78 24.74
C LYS A 125 11.48 -5.98 23.24
N THR A 126 10.34 -5.69 22.60
CA THR A 126 10.13 -5.83 21.17
C THR A 126 9.93 -4.47 20.51
N HIS A 127 10.17 -4.38 19.20
CA HIS A 127 9.96 -3.15 18.41
C HIS A 127 10.87 -2.00 18.86
N LEU A 128 12.16 -2.31 19.12
CA LEU A 128 13.14 -1.36 19.66
C LEU A 128 13.80 -0.48 18.57
N ASN A 129 13.62 -0.84 17.30
CA ASN A 129 14.05 0.00 16.19
C ASN A 129 13.08 1.17 16.00
N ILE A 130 13.55 2.27 15.41
CA ILE A 130 12.71 3.45 15.09
C ILE A 130 11.50 3.05 14.21
N HIS A 131 11.70 2.07 13.33
CA HIS A 131 10.65 1.46 12.50
C HIS A 131 10.67 -0.06 12.67
N THR A 132 9.51 -0.69 12.60
CA THR A 132 9.34 -2.12 12.82
C THR A 132 8.81 -2.80 11.56
N ALA A 133 9.57 -3.77 11.04
CA ALA A 133 9.01 -4.75 10.10
C ALA A 133 8.16 -5.79 10.85
N ARG A 134 6.96 -6.07 10.37
CA ARG A 134 6.01 -7.05 10.89
C ARG A 134 5.59 -8.02 9.80
N TYR A 135 5.12 -9.18 10.25
CA TYR A 135 4.30 -10.05 9.44
C TYR A 135 3.05 -10.50 10.20
N TYR A 136 2.02 -10.87 9.45
CA TYR A 136 0.78 -11.45 9.90
C TYR A 136 0.52 -12.69 9.04
N THR A 137 0.11 -13.78 9.68
CA THR A 137 -0.44 -14.95 8.98
C THR A 137 -1.95 -14.83 8.96
N GLY A 138 -2.61 -15.19 7.87
CA GLY A 138 -4.05 -15.00 7.77
C GLY A 138 -4.58 -15.20 6.36
N THR A 139 -5.79 -14.68 6.11
CA THR A 139 -6.47 -14.80 4.81
C THR A 139 -7.04 -13.46 4.39
N LEU A 140 -6.88 -13.13 3.11
CA LEU A 140 -7.49 -11.96 2.48
C LEU A 140 -8.83 -12.36 1.83
N ASP A 141 -9.91 -11.72 2.23
CA ASP A 141 -11.19 -11.78 1.52
C ASP A 141 -11.15 -10.79 0.35
N TYR A 142 -11.11 -11.32 -0.86
CA TYR A 142 -11.04 -10.53 -2.10
C TYR A 142 -12.33 -9.79 -2.46
N ALA A 143 -13.48 -10.18 -1.89
CA ALA A 143 -14.74 -9.49 -2.12
C ALA A 143 -14.88 -8.26 -1.23
N THR A 144 -14.42 -8.34 0.01
CA THR A 144 -14.54 -7.26 1.00
C THR A 144 -13.25 -6.47 1.22
N GLY A 145 -12.12 -7.00 0.76
CA GLY A 145 -10.78 -6.48 0.98
C GLY A 145 -10.30 -6.61 2.42
N ARG A 146 -10.92 -7.44 3.25
CA ARG A 146 -10.56 -7.64 4.67
C ARG A 146 -9.51 -8.73 4.84
N PHE A 147 -8.48 -8.44 5.63
CA PHE A 147 -7.50 -9.42 6.06
C PHE A 147 -7.83 -9.90 7.48
N THR A 148 -7.98 -11.21 7.65
CA THR A 148 -8.18 -11.85 8.96
C THR A 148 -6.88 -12.53 9.36
N ALA A 149 -6.22 -11.99 10.38
CA ALA A 149 -4.98 -12.51 10.97
C ALA A 149 -5.27 -13.50 12.10
#